data_AF-A0A143CDL6-F1
#
_entry.id   AF-A0A143CDL6-F1
#
_cell.length_a   1.000
_cell.length_b   1.000
_cell.length_c   1.000
_cell.angle_alpha   90.00
_cell.angle_beta   90.00
_cell.angle_gamma   90.00
#
_symmetry.space_group_name_H-M   'P 1'
#
loop_
_entity.id
_entity.type
_entity.pdbx_description
1 polymer ?
#
loop_
_entity_poly.entity_id
_entity_poly.type
_entity_poly.pdbx_seq_one_letter_code
_entity_poly.pdbx_strand_id
1 'polypeptide(L)' 'MPQHAPAARICRDCDGFAAVVITTGSRHTDGTRVTLTVGCPACHGTGNAPAARFARVGR' A
#
# COMPACT_ATOMS: atom_id res chain seq x y z
N MET A 1 -11.32 13.39 -28.17
CA MET A 1 -11.44 13.99 -26.83
C MET A 1 -10.27 13.49 -25.97
N PRO A 2 -9.35 14.33 -25.46
CA PRO A 2 -8.31 13.86 -24.55
C PRO A 2 -8.90 13.67 -23.15
N GLN A 3 -8.77 12.47 -22.60
CA GLN A 3 -9.13 12.16 -21.22
C GLN A 3 -7.91 12.46 -20.35
N HIS A 4 -7.95 13.54 -19.57
CA HIS A 4 -6.94 13.81 -18.55
C HIS A 4 -7.23 12.95 -17.32
N ALA A 5 -6.72 11.71 -17.32
CA ALA A 5 -6.64 10.91 -16.11
C ALA A 5 -5.42 11.39 -15.29
N PRO A 6 -5.57 11.67 -13.98
CA PRO A 6 -4.43 11.93 -13.11
C PRO A 6 -3.49 10.73 -13.12
N ALA A 7 -2.18 10.97 -13.17
CA ALA A 7 -1.21 9.90 -12.99
C ALA A 7 -1.40 9.23 -11.61
N ALA A 8 -1.34 7.89 -11.58
CA ALA A 8 -1.43 7.14 -10.34
C ALA A 8 -0.31 7.56 -9.38
N ARG A 9 -0.67 7.88 -8.13
CA ARG A 9 0.29 8.25 -7.09
C ARG A 9 0.76 7.00 -6.36
N ILE A 10 1.67 6.27 -6.97
CA ILE A 10 2.22 5.04 -6.38
C ILE A 10 3.16 5.38 -5.23
N CYS A 11 3.10 4.62 -4.14
CA CYS A 11 4.06 4.73 -3.05
C CYS A 11 5.46 4.32 -3.52
N ARG A 12 6.47 5.17 -3.30
CA ARG A 12 7.86 4.93 -3.73
C ARG A 12 8.54 3.80 -2.95
N ASP A 13 8.16 3.59 -1.70
CA ASP A 13 8.86 2.64 -0.83
C ASP A 13 8.48 1.19 -1.13
N CYS A 14 7.30 0.96 -1.71
CA CYS A 14 6.82 -0.37 -2.05
C CYS A 14 6.47 -0.53 -3.54
N ASP A 15 6.62 0.52 -4.35
CA ASP A 15 6.28 0.55 -5.77
C ASP A 15 4.87 0.01 -6.11
N GLY A 16 3.93 0.20 -5.18
CA GLY A 16 2.54 -0.28 -5.30
C GLY A 16 2.29 -1.69 -4.75
N PHE A 17 3.32 -2.44 -4.36
CA PHE A 17 3.20 -3.75 -3.69
C PHE A 17 3.06 -3.59 -2.18
N ALA A 18 1.92 -3.02 -1.79
CA ALA A 18 1.74 -2.48 -0.44
C ALA A 18 1.54 -3.52 0.66
N ALA A 19 1.11 -4.74 0.31
CA ALA A 19 0.81 -5.78 1.27
C ALA A 19 1.22 -7.15 0.74
N VAL A 20 1.72 -7.99 1.64
CA VAL A 20 2.05 -9.40 1.37
C VAL A 20 1.48 -10.29 2.46
N VAL A 21 1.20 -11.53 2.10
CA VAL A 21 0.75 -12.57 3.03
C VAL A 21 1.84 -13.61 3.16
N ILE A 22 2.31 -13.82 4.38
CA ILE A 22 3.34 -14.79 4.71
C ILE A 22 2.66 -16.01 5.32
N THR A 23 2.87 -17.18 4.74
CA THR A 23 2.48 -18.43 5.40
C THR A 23 3.44 -18.68 6.55
N THR A 24 2.92 -18.72 7.77
CA THR A 24 3.66 -19.26 8.91
C THR A 24 3.62 -20.79 8.83
N GLY A 25 4.69 -21.49 9.23
CA GLY A 25 4.79 -22.95 9.07
C GLY A 25 3.70 -23.76 9.80
N SER A 26 2.87 -23.11 10.59
CA SER A 26 1.80 -23.67 11.39
C SER A 26 0.48 -23.78 10.61
N ARG A 27 -0.40 -24.65 11.11
CA ARG A 27 -1.79 -24.76 10.66
C ARG A 27 -2.74 -24.52 11.82
N HIS A 28 -3.89 -23.96 11.51
CA HIS A 28 -5.03 -23.91 12.40
C HIS A 28 -5.58 -25.32 12.64
N THR A 29 -6.43 -25.49 13.65
CA THR A 29 -7.03 -26.78 14.02
C THR A 29 -7.92 -27.35 12.92
N ASP A 30 -8.46 -26.51 12.07
CA ASP A 30 -9.26 -26.88 10.89
C ASP A 30 -8.40 -27.30 9.67
N GLY A 31 -7.08 -27.25 9.79
CA GLY A 31 -6.12 -27.60 8.73
C GLY A 31 -5.73 -26.45 7.80
N THR A 32 -6.33 -25.25 7.95
CA THR A 32 -5.93 -24.06 7.18
C THR A 32 -4.56 -23.56 7.61
N ARG A 33 -3.84 -22.87 6.73
CA ARG A 33 -2.50 -22.35 7.04
C ARG A 33 -2.61 -21.07 7.86
N VAL A 34 -1.82 -20.97 8.93
CA VAL A 34 -1.71 -19.72 9.68
C VAL A 34 -0.91 -18.73 8.83
N THR A 35 -1.47 -17.54 8.61
CA THR A 35 -0.83 -16.51 7.79
C THR A 35 -0.62 -15.22 8.56
N LEU A 36 0.38 -14.44 8.13
CA LEU A 36 0.68 -13.12 8.67
C LEU A 36 0.69 -12.11 7.53
N THR A 37 -0.12 -11.06 7.66
CA THR A 37 -0.17 -9.97 6.70
C THR A 37 0.83 -8.89 7.09
N VAL A 38 1.75 -8.56 6.18
CA VAL A 38 2.69 -7.45 6.35
C VAL A 38 2.33 -6.35 5.36
N GLY A 39 2.19 -5.13 5.87
CA GLY A 39 2.00 -3.94 5.05
C GLY A 39 3.26 -3.09 4.97
N CYS A 40 3.40 -2.33 3.88
CA CYS A 40 4.41 -1.27 3.77
C CYS A 40 4.16 -0.23 4.87
N PRO A 41 5.16 0.10 5.71
CA PRO A 41 4.98 1.03 6.82
C PRO A 41 4.77 2.47 6.36
N ALA A 42 5.29 2.84 5.19
CA ALA A 42 5.20 4.21 4.68
C ALA A 42 3.81 4.58 4.14
N CYS A 43 3.12 3.63 3.50
CA CYS A 43 1.77 3.84 2.97
C CYS A 43 0.68 3.06 3.75
N HIS A 44 1.06 2.38 4.83
CA HIS A 44 0.17 1.54 5.65
C HIS A 44 -0.66 0.54 4.83
N GLY A 45 -0.06 -0.06 3.80
CA GLY A 45 -0.75 -1.04 2.95
C GLY A 45 -1.66 -0.48 1.86
N THR A 46 -1.75 0.84 1.69
CA THR A 46 -2.61 1.44 0.64
C THR A 46 -2.00 1.44 -0.76
N GLY A 47 -0.68 1.31 -0.86
CA GLY A 47 0.08 1.30 -2.12
C GLY A 47 0.15 2.64 -2.83
N ASN A 48 -0.44 3.67 -2.24
CA ASN A 48 -0.53 4.99 -2.84
C ASN A 48 0.06 6.05 -1.93
N ALA A 49 0.67 7.07 -2.53
CA ALA A 49 1.10 8.26 -1.84
C ALA A 49 -0.05 9.28 -1.75
N PRO A 50 -0.20 9.98 -0.61
CA PRO A 50 -1.15 11.08 -0.50
C PRO A 50 -0.81 12.17 -1.53
N ALA A 51 -1.82 12.95 -1.92
CA ALA A 51 -1.57 14.16 -2.70
C ALA A 51 -0.59 15.06 -1.95
N ALA A 52 0.49 15.51 -2.62
CA ALA A 52 1.34 16.54 -2.06
C ALA A 52 0.46 17.76 -1.71
N ARG A 53 0.38 18.09 -0.43
CA ARG A 53 -0.30 19.31 0.00
C ARG A 53 0.66 20.46 -0.30
N PHE A 54 0.32 21.28 -1.28
CA PHE A 54 1.04 22.54 -1.48
C PHE A 54 0.86 23.38 -0.23
N ALA A 55 1.96 23.64 0.50
CA ALA A 55 1.95 24.64 1.55
C ALA A 55 1.70 26.00 0.87
N ARG A 56 0.63 26.69 1.24
CA ARG A 56 0.37 28.05 0.76
C ARG A 56 1.41 28.95 1.43
N VAL A 57 2.49 29.26 0.72
CA VAL A 57 3.50 30.22 1.15
C VAL A 57 3.03 31.60 0.70
N GLY A 58 2.55 32.43 1.63
CA GLY A 58 2.24 33.84 1.39
C GLY A 58 0.88 34.30 1.94
N ARG A 59 0.89 35.47 2.60
CA ARG A 59 -0.29 36.29 2.97
C ARG A 59 -0.53 37.30 1.86
#